data_AF-A0A920EGX8-F1
#
_entry.id   AF-A0A920EGX8-F1
#
_cell.length_a   1.000
_cell.length_b   1.000
_cell.length_c   1.000
_cell.angle_alpha   90.00
_cell.angle_beta   90.00
_cell.angle_gamma   90.00
#
_symmetry.space_group_name_H-M   'P 1'
#
loop_
_entity.id
_entity.type
_entity.pdbx_description
1 polymer ?
#
loop_
_entity_poly.entity_id
_entity_poly.type
_entity_poly.pdbx_seq_one_letter_code
_entity_poly.pdbx_strand_id
1 'polypeptide(L)'
;MVTMQVLWLDQRFSNIEQKPIGGEASGIPGAASNTSPTAPGEAGQSTSNTTSSQTTRNYEMDREIRYVRNTGAKVEKISVAVVINDNARTSNVTDETDPSDAGFSQEELDRFSNLIKSAVGFNEERGDNIEMVAIAFDEPEMLEEAIIPWYSNNQILNIIKIIFGSIIFIVFLFFVVRPAIKNFSNQPGNAGTWGGKDGELTAAEISRLNSGDSSSIQDIKAKLKPKRSGLTADMLDTANTYDDKVALVRLLVAEDSGRVANVLKKMIRP
;
A
#
# COMPACT_ATOMS: atom_id res chain seq x y z
N MET A 1 34.65 -0.35 -17.16
CA MET A 1 35.11 -0.41 -18.57
C MET A 1 36.24 -1.41 -18.62
N VAL A 2 35.99 -2.64 -19.11
CA VAL A 2 37.03 -3.66 -19.26
C VAL A 2 37.34 -3.76 -20.74
N THR A 3 38.50 -3.26 -21.14
CA THR A 3 38.97 -3.30 -22.53
C THR A 3 39.54 -4.69 -22.78
N MET A 4 38.79 -5.53 -23.51
CA MET A 4 39.23 -6.87 -23.89
C MET A 4 39.97 -6.76 -25.22
N GLN A 5 41.30 -6.96 -25.21
CA GLN A 5 42.08 -7.05 -26.44
C GLN A 5 41.77 -8.37 -27.15
N VAL A 6 41.32 -8.27 -28.40
CA VAL A 6 41.09 -9.42 -29.28
C VAL A 6 42.39 -9.71 -30.01
N LEU A 7 43.08 -10.77 -29.58
CA LEU A 7 44.27 -11.28 -30.25
C LEU A 7 43.82 -12.17 -31.42
N TRP A 8 44.09 -11.76 -32.66
CA TRP A 8 43.86 -12.59 -33.83
C TRP A 8 44.99 -13.62 -33.95
N LEU A 9 44.64 -14.91 -33.90
CA LEU A 9 45.58 -16.00 -34.19
C LEU A 9 45.55 -16.29 -35.70
N ASP A 10 46.48 -15.71 -36.46
CA ASP A 10 46.68 -15.99 -37.88
C ASP A 10 47.34 -17.38 -38.04
N GLN A 11 46.54 -18.44 -38.23
CA GLN A 11 47.08 -19.77 -38.52
C GLN A 11 47.42 -19.88 -40.01
N ARG A 12 48.66 -19.56 -40.35
CA ARG A 12 49.21 -19.76 -41.70
C ARG A 12 49.56 -21.22 -41.90
N PHE A 13 48.74 -21.94 -42.65
CA PHE A 13 49.08 -23.27 -43.15
C PHE A 13 49.77 -23.14 -44.52
N SER A 14 51.06 -23.48 -44.59
CA SER A 14 51.79 -23.62 -45.85
C SER A 14 51.77 -25.09 -46.27
N ASN A 15 50.88 -25.48 -47.18
CA ASN A 15 50.97 -26.78 -47.84
C ASN A 15 51.79 -26.63 -49.13
N ILE A 16 52.88 -27.41 -49.24
CA ILE A 16 53.71 -27.51 -50.44
C ILE A 16 53.24 -28.77 -51.19
N GLU A 17 52.45 -28.59 -52.25
CA GLU A 17 52.14 -29.68 -53.18
C GLU A 17 53.11 -29.66 -54.36
N GLN A 18 53.86 -30.75 -54.55
CA GLN A 18 54.68 -30.99 -55.73
C GLN A 18 53.95 -31.97 -56.66
N LYS A 19 53.50 -31.49 -57.82
CA LYS A 19 52.90 -32.33 -58.85
C LYS A 19 53.86 -32.45 -60.05
N PRO A 20 54.48 -33.62 -60.29
CA PRO A 20 55.24 -33.83 -61.51
C PRO A 20 54.26 -33.92 -62.70
N ILE A 21 54.47 -33.10 -63.72
CA ILE A 21 53.71 -33.15 -64.96
C ILE A 21 54.50 -34.01 -65.94
N GLY A 22 54.02 -35.23 -66.17
CA GLY A 22 54.42 -36.07 -67.31
C GLY A 22 55.81 -36.69 -67.20
N GLY A 23 55.84 -37.96 -66.82
CA GLY A 23 57.04 -38.82 -66.86
C GLY A 23 56.91 -39.93 -65.82
N GLU A 24 57.05 -41.18 -66.23
CA GLU A 24 56.99 -42.35 -65.35
C GLU A 24 57.87 -42.15 -64.10
N ALA A 25 57.32 -42.46 -62.93
CA ALA A 25 57.97 -42.27 -61.65
C ALA A 25 59.18 -43.21 -61.52
N SER A 26 60.38 -42.72 -61.84
CA SER A 26 61.64 -43.38 -61.49
C SER A 26 62.40 -42.49 -60.52
N GLY A 27 62.21 -42.79 -59.23
CA GLY A 27 62.90 -42.16 -58.11
C GLY A 27 62.69 -43.02 -56.86
N ILE A 28 63.78 -43.26 -56.11
CA ILE A 28 63.76 -44.11 -54.92
C ILE A 28 63.03 -43.33 -53.80
N PRO A 29 61.94 -43.85 -53.21
CA PRO A 29 61.22 -43.13 -52.17
C PRO A 29 62.07 -43.01 -50.90
N GLY A 30 62.35 -41.78 -50.45
CA GLY A 30 63.07 -41.54 -49.19
C GLY A 30 63.80 -40.21 -49.12
N ALA A 31 64.44 -39.95 -47.98
CA ALA A 31 65.12 -38.69 -47.65
C ALA A 31 66.22 -38.26 -48.64
N ALA A 32 66.75 -39.20 -49.44
CA ALA A 32 67.76 -38.93 -50.47
C ALA A 32 67.24 -38.08 -51.65
N SER A 33 65.93 -38.02 -51.86
CA SER A 33 65.31 -37.20 -52.93
C SER A 33 65.28 -35.70 -52.62
N ASN A 34 65.53 -35.30 -51.36
CA ASN A 34 65.50 -33.90 -50.90
C ASN A 34 66.89 -33.29 -50.67
N THR A 35 67.97 -34.01 -50.98
CA THR A 35 69.34 -33.49 -50.88
C THR A 35 69.92 -33.33 -52.28
N SER A 36 70.47 -32.16 -52.62
CA SER A 36 71.06 -31.95 -53.95
C SER A 36 72.29 -32.86 -54.15
N PRO A 37 72.48 -33.43 -55.35
CA PRO A 37 73.61 -34.30 -55.61
C PRO A 37 74.88 -33.45 -55.66
N THR A 38 75.84 -33.73 -54.78
CA THR A 38 77.20 -33.17 -54.87
C THR A 38 78.08 -34.18 -55.59
N ALA A 39 78.22 -34.06 -56.91
CA ALA A 39 79.36 -34.55 -57.68
C ALA A 39 79.38 -33.92 -59.09
N PRO A 40 80.54 -33.48 -59.61
CA PRO A 40 80.64 -32.91 -60.95
C PRO A 40 80.89 -34.02 -61.99
N GLY A 41 79.97 -34.20 -62.92
CA GLY A 41 80.09 -35.10 -64.07
C GLY A 41 78.97 -34.85 -65.09
N GLU A 42 79.34 -34.78 -66.36
CA GLU A 42 78.57 -34.24 -67.49
C GLU A 42 77.21 -34.88 -67.81
N ALA A 43 76.41 -34.06 -68.50
CA ALA A 43 75.32 -34.38 -69.43
C ALA A 43 73.97 -34.87 -68.86
N GLY A 44 73.06 -33.90 -68.77
CA GLY A 44 71.62 -34.11 -68.69
C GLY A 44 70.95 -32.84 -68.18
N GLN A 45 70.57 -31.93 -69.06
CA GLN A 45 69.77 -30.76 -68.69
C GLN A 45 68.36 -31.21 -68.33
N SER A 46 68.21 -31.82 -67.16
CA SER A 46 66.93 -32.05 -66.51
C SER A 46 66.52 -30.72 -65.90
N THR A 47 65.80 -29.91 -66.67
CA THR A 47 65.10 -28.73 -66.17
C THR A 47 64.06 -29.21 -65.15
N SER A 48 64.47 -29.34 -63.89
CA SER A 48 63.57 -29.59 -62.77
C SER A 48 62.72 -28.34 -62.56
N ASN A 49 61.61 -28.25 -63.28
CA ASN A 49 60.60 -27.23 -63.09
C ASN A 49 59.84 -27.54 -61.80
N THR A 50 60.40 -27.10 -60.68
CA THR A 50 59.74 -27.15 -59.38
C THR A 50 58.73 -26.00 -59.30
N THR A 51 57.46 -26.28 -59.55
CA THR A 51 56.38 -25.30 -59.38
C THR A 51 55.94 -25.27 -57.93
N SER A 52 56.19 -24.17 -57.23
CA SER A 52 55.68 -23.92 -55.88
C SER A 52 54.35 -23.17 -55.95
N SER A 53 53.28 -23.76 -55.43
CA SER A 53 51.97 -23.10 -55.32
C SER A 53 51.66 -22.82 -53.85
N GLN A 54 51.51 -21.55 -53.49
CA GLN A 54 51.10 -21.12 -52.16
C GLN A 54 49.65 -20.63 -52.24
N THR A 55 48.74 -21.32 -51.55
CA THR A 55 47.34 -20.91 -51.45
C THR A 55 47.03 -20.42 -50.04
N THR A 56 46.72 -19.14 -49.93
CA THR A 56 46.21 -18.55 -48.68
C THR A 56 44.69 -18.64 -48.72
N ARG A 57 44.10 -19.39 -47.78
CA ARG A 57 42.65 -19.46 -47.64
C ARG A 57 42.24 -18.73 -46.37
N ASN A 58 41.42 -17.69 -46.55
CA ASN A 58 40.79 -17.00 -45.44
C ASN A 58 39.43 -17.65 -45.21
N TYR A 59 39.23 -18.17 -44.00
CA TYR A 59 37.95 -18.70 -43.57
C TYR A 59 37.28 -17.66 -42.68
N GLU A 60 36.11 -17.18 -43.10
CA GLU A 60 35.20 -16.46 -42.21
C GLU A 60 34.42 -17.52 -41.44
N MET A 61 34.74 -17.70 -40.17
CA MET A 61 33.95 -18.57 -39.29
C MET A 61 32.79 -17.77 -38.70
N ASP A 62 31.58 -18.33 -38.78
CA ASP A 62 30.41 -17.78 -38.13
C ASP A 62 30.63 -17.76 -36.61
N ARG A 63 30.50 -16.56 -36.01
CA ARG A 63 30.59 -16.36 -34.57
C ARG A 63 29.20 -16.10 -34.02
N GLU A 64 28.73 -16.96 -33.13
CA GLU A 64 27.55 -16.67 -32.32
C GLU A 64 27.97 -15.94 -31.02
N ILE A 65 27.49 -14.72 -30.82
CA ILE A 65 27.72 -13.96 -29.58
C ILE A 65 26.43 -13.96 -28.76
N ARG A 66 26.37 -14.78 -27.71
CA ARG A 66 25.25 -14.78 -26.77
C ARG A 66 25.49 -13.81 -25.62
N TYR A 67 24.75 -12.71 -25.60
CA TYR A 67 24.69 -11.80 -24.45
C TYR A 67 23.66 -12.31 -23.45
N VAL A 68 24.11 -12.86 -22.32
CA VAL A 68 23.21 -13.21 -21.21
C VAL A 68 23.29 -12.08 -20.18
N ARG A 69 22.21 -11.30 -20.06
CA ARG A 69 22.07 -10.30 -18.99
C ARG A 69 21.16 -10.88 -17.92
N ASN A 70 21.73 -11.27 -16.78
CA ASN A 70 20.93 -11.68 -15.63
C ASN A 70 20.31 -10.44 -14.98
N THR A 71 19.05 -10.18 -15.28
CA THR A 71 18.29 -9.08 -14.69
C THR A 71 17.52 -9.59 -13.47
N GLY A 72 17.99 -9.27 -12.27
CA GLY A 72 17.27 -9.55 -11.02
C GLY A 72 18.05 -10.41 -10.02
N ALA A 73 17.48 -10.56 -8.82
CA ALA A 73 18.00 -11.45 -7.79
C ALA A 73 17.58 -12.90 -8.09
N LYS A 74 18.51 -13.85 -7.93
CA LYS A 74 18.24 -15.28 -7.99
C LYS A 74 18.07 -15.81 -6.57
N VAL A 75 17.06 -16.64 -6.34
CA VAL A 75 16.91 -17.34 -5.05
C VAL A 75 18.01 -18.40 -4.97
N GLU A 76 18.88 -18.28 -3.97
CA GLU A 76 19.97 -19.24 -3.73
C GLU A 76 19.56 -20.38 -2.82
N LYS A 77 18.68 -20.13 -1.84
CA LYS A 77 18.21 -21.13 -0.88
C LYS A 77 16.91 -20.68 -0.24
N ILE A 78 16.00 -21.62 -0.01
CA ILE A 78 14.78 -21.43 0.79
C ILE A 78 14.87 -22.30 2.04
N SER A 79 14.44 -21.76 3.19
CA SER A 79 14.31 -22.51 4.44
C SER A 79 12.97 -22.19 5.07
N VAL A 80 12.13 -23.21 5.23
CA VAL A 80 10.78 -23.07 5.77
C VAL A 80 10.64 -23.97 6.98
N ALA A 81 10.24 -23.40 8.12
CA ALA A 81 9.85 -24.14 9.30
C ALA A 81 8.36 -23.91 9.54
N VAL A 82 7.60 -24.99 9.64
CA VAL A 82 6.15 -24.93 9.88
C VAL A 82 5.82 -25.69 11.14
N VAL A 83 5.15 -25.01 12.06
CA VAL A 83 4.66 -25.62 13.30
C VAL A 83 3.15 -25.71 13.21
N ILE A 84 2.60 -26.91 13.37
CA ILE A 84 1.17 -27.17 13.33
C ILE A 84 0.67 -27.35 14.76
N ASN A 85 -0.41 -26.64 15.10
CA ASN A 85 -1.06 -26.80 16.40
C ASN A 85 -1.84 -28.12 16.42
N ASP A 86 -1.39 -29.07 17.25
CA ASP A 86 -2.00 -30.40 17.39
C ASP A 86 -3.43 -30.32 17.95
N ASN A 87 -3.67 -29.36 18.86
CA ASN A 87 -4.98 -29.15 19.49
C ASN A 87 -6.06 -28.66 18.50
N ALA A 88 -5.69 -28.16 17.31
CA ALA A 88 -6.66 -27.71 16.31
C ALA A 88 -7.55 -28.85 15.78
N ARG A 89 -7.07 -30.10 15.86
CA ARG A 89 -7.85 -31.29 15.49
C ARG A 89 -8.83 -31.69 16.60
N THR A 90 -8.40 -31.62 17.86
CA THR A 90 -9.23 -31.99 19.03
C THR A 90 -10.34 -30.99 19.30
N SER A 91 -10.17 -29.71 18.97
CA SER A 91 -11.22 -28.69 19.15
C SER A 91 -12.50 -28.95 18.34
N ASN A 92 -12.45 -29.84 17.35
CA ASN A 92 -13.60 -30.17 16.49
C ASN A 92 -14.23 -31.53 16.83
N VAL A 93 -13.72 -32.25 17.85
CA VAL A 93 -14.22 -33.57 18.22
C VAL A 93 -14.88 -33.48 19.60
N THR A 94 -16.21 -33.67 19.62
CA THR A 94 -17.04 -33.66 20.82
C THR A 94 -16.57 -34.72 21.82
N ASP A 95 -16.04 -34.28 22.98
CA ASP A 95 -15.90 -34.87 24.34
C ASP A 95 -15.73 -36.40 24.57
N GLU A 96 -15.61 -37.24 23.55
CA GLU A 96 -15.63 -38.70 23.72
C GLU A 96 -14.61 -39.39 22.79
N THR A 97 -13.42 -38.83 22.67
CA THR A 97 -12.30 -39.50 22.00
C THR A 97 -11.03 -39.39 22.83
N ASP A 98 -10.35 -40.53 22.97
CA ASP A 98 -9.16 -40.71 23.79
C ASP A 98 -8.08 -39.68 23.40
N PRO A 99 -7.54 -38.86 24.33
CA PRO A 99 -6.53 -37.83 24.03
C PRO A 99 -5.23 -38.38 23.42
N SER A 100 -5.08 -39.70 23.30
CA SER A 100 -3.98 -40.36 22.60
C SER A 100 -4.15 -40.46 21.07
N ASP A 101 -5.34 -40.19 20.52
CA ASP A 101 -5.61 -40.19 19.05
C ASP A 101 -5.80 -38.76 18.48
N ALA A 102 -5.41 -37.77 19.28
CA ALA A 102 -5.65 -36.35 19.07
C ALA A 102 -4.75 -35.67 18.02
N GLY A 103 -3.67 -36.33 17.60
CA GLY A 103 -2.61 -35.70 16.82
C GLY A 103 -2.67 -35.90 15.31
N PHE A 104 -1.75 -35.28 14.60
CA PHE A 104 -1.51 -35.56 13.17
C PHE A 104 -0.67 -36.83 12.99
N SER A 105 -1.14 -37.75 12.13
CA SER A 105 -0.38 -38.95 11.79
C SER A 105 0.85 -38.59 10.92
N GLN A 106 1.87 -39.46 10.91
CA GLN A 106 3.06 -39.23 10.06
C GLN A 106 2.69 -39.11 8.57
N GLU A 107 1.72 -39.89 8.11
CA GLU A 107 1.24 -39.84 6.72
C GLU A 107 0.50 -38.54 6.38
N GLU A 108 -0.10 -37.87 7.37
CA GLU A 108 -0.71 -36.55 7.20
C GLU A 108 0.35 -35.45 7.16
N LEU A 109 1.34 -35.53 8.06
CA LEU A 109 2.49 -34.62 8.06
C LEU A 109 3.27 -34.68 6.74
N ASP A 110 3.46 -35.88 6.19
CA ASP A 110 4.09 -36.06 4.87
C ASP A 110 3.26 -35.43 3.75
N ARG A 111 1.93 -35.58 3.80
CA ARG A 111 1.02 -34.94 2.84
C ARG A 111 1.11 -33.42 2.92
N PHE A 112 1.13 -32.84 4.12
CA PHE A 112 1.31 -31.40 4.28
C PHE A 112 2.69 -30.93 3.82
N SER A 113 3.74 -31.68 4.13
CA SER A 113 5.11 -31.41 3.65
C SER A 113 5.17 -31.36 2.12
N ASN A 114 4.54 -32.33 1.44
CA ASN A 114 4.47 -32.36 -0.02
C ASN A 114 3.66 -31.19 -0.62
N LEU A 115 2.57 -30.79 0.04
CA LEU A 115 1.77 -29.64 -0.37
C LEU A 115 2.59 -28.34 -0.25
N ILE A 116 3.30 -28.16 0.86
CA ILE A 116 4.15 -26.99 1.08
C ILE A 116 5.31 -26.97 0.09
N LYS A 117 5.99 -28.11 -0.13
CA LYS A 117 7.04 -28.26 -1.15
C LYS A 117 6.55 -27.78 -2.52
N SER A 118 5.33 -28.16 -2.90
CA SER A 118 4.72 -27.76 -4.17
C SER A 118 4.39 -26.26 -4.20
N ALA A 119 3.89 -25.69 -3.10
CA ALA A 119 3.52 -24.28 -3.02
C ALA A 119 4.73 -23.33 -3.06
N VAL A 120 5.85 -23.70 -2.41
CA VAL A 120 7.06 -22.87 -2.34
C VAL A 120 8.00 -23.07 -3.54
N GLY A 121 7.73 -24.06 -4.39
CA GLY A 121 8.63 -24.43 -5.48
C GLY A 121 9.95 -24.99 -4.96
N PHE A 122 9.86 -25.93 -4.01
CA PHE A 122 11.00 -26.61 -3.39
C PHE A 122 11.93 -27.19 -4.45
N ASN A 123 13.22 -26.91 -4.31
CA ASN A 123 14.26 -27.44 -5.19
C ASN A 123 15.41 -28.00 -4.34
N GLU A 124 15.61 -29.32 -4.44
CA GLU A 124 16.67 -30.03 -3.72
C GLU A 124 18.07 -29.65 -4.22
N GLU A 125 18.24 -29.42 -5.54
CA GLU A 125 19.51 -28.97 -6.13
C GLU A 125 19.90 -27.56 -5.69
N ARG A 126 18.90 -26.71 -5.38
CA ARG A 126 19.10 -25.38 -4.78
C ARG A 126 19.53 -25.48 -3.30
N GLY A 127 19.37 -26.64 -2.67
CA GLY A 127 19.66 -26.85 -1.26
C GLY A 127 18.58 -26.30 -0.33
N ASP A 128 17.33 -26.29 -0.79
CA ASP A 128 16.19 -25.91 0.04
C ASP A 128 15.98 -26.90 1.18
N ASN A 129 15.47 -26.41 2.32
CA ASN A 129 15.10 -27.26 3.46
C ASN A 129 13.70 -26.89 3.96
N ILE A 130 12.90 -27.90 4.27
CA ILE A 130 11.56 -27.74 4.85
C ILE A 130 11.44 -28.68 6.03
N GLU A 131 11.15 -28.11 7.19
CA GLU A 131 10.95 -28.85 8.43
C GLU A 131 9.55 -28.57 8.98
N MET A 132 8.89 -29.63 9.44
CA MET A 132 7.55 -29.57 9.98
C MET A 132 7.49 -30.31 11.30
N VAL A 133 6.89 -29.67 12.30
CA VAL A 133 6.67 -30.27 13.61
C VAL A 133 5.23 -29.97 14.05
N ALA A 134 4.52 -30.99 14.52
CA ALA A 134 3.26 -30.81 15.22
C ALA A 134 3.53 -30.74 16.73
N ILE A 135 3.10 -29.66 17.37
CA ILE A 135 3.12 -29.51 18.83
C ILE A 135 1.79 -28.92 19.28
N ALA A 136 1.33 -29.30 20.47
CA ALA A 136 0.21 -28.62 21.11
C ALA A 136 0.64 -27.19 21.48
N PHE A 137 -0.10 -26.19 21.02
CA PHE A 137 0.15 -24.81 21.43
C PHE A 137 -0.45 -24.61 22.81
N ASP A 138 0.23 -23.83 23.65
CA ASP A 138 -0.36 -23.36 24.89
C ASP A 138 -1.61 -22.56 24.53
N GLU A 139 -2.74 -22.91 25.16
CA GLU A 139 -3.92 -22.07 25.08
C GLU A 139 -3.55 -20.71 25.67
N PRO A 140 -3.77 -19.60 24.94
CA PRO A 140 -3.58 -18.31 25.55
C PRO A 140 -4.51 -18.28 26.75
N GLU A 141 -3.94 -18.18 27.96
CA GLU A 141 -4.72 -17.82 29.13
C GLU A 141 -5.49 -16.58 28.69
N MET A 142 -6.80 -16.72 28.49
CA MET A 142 -7.67 -15.57 28.40
C MET A 142 -7.36 -14.84 29.67
N LEU A 143 -6.61 -13.74 29.57
CA LEU A 143 -6.34 -12.88 30.70
C LEU A 143 -7.73 -12.59 31.24
N GLU A 144 -8.10 -13.25 32.34
CA GLU A 144 -9.35 -12.99 33.02
C GLU A 144 -9.34 -11.48 33.17
N GLU A 145 -10.25 -10.81 32.46
CA GLU A 145 -10.23 -9.38 32.29
C GLU A 145 -10.20 -8.81 33.71
N ALA A 146 -9.02 -8.40 34.16
CA ALA A 146 -8.75 -8.29 35.58
C ALA A 146 -9.80 -7.33 36.12
N ILE A 147 -10.71 -7.81 36.96
CA ILE A 147 -11.94 -7.08 37.30
C ILE A 147 -11.49 -5.76 37.93
N ILE A 148 -11.42 -4.70 37.12
CA ILE A 148 -10.90 -3.43 37.56
C ILE A 148 -11.94 -2.91 38.54
N PRO A 149 -11.59 -2.69 39.81
CA PRO A 149 -12.57 -2.21 40.77
C PRO A 149 -13.18 -0.91 40.24
N TRP A 150 -14.51 -0.78 40.35
CA TRP A 150 -15.23 0.36 39.76
C TRP A 150 -14.69 1.72 40.25
N TYR A 151 -14.10 1.76 41.46
CA TYR A 151 -13.50 2.96 42.03
C TYR A 151 -12.17 3.36 41.38
N SER A 152 -11.47 2.43 40.72
CA SER A 152 -10.22 2.68 39.99
C SER A 152 -10.47 3.15 38.55
N ASN A 153 -11.70 3.00 38.06
CA ASN A 153 -12.07 3.42 36.70
C ASN A 153 -12.40 4.93 36.66
N ASN A 154 -11.48 5.72 36.09
CA ASN A 154 -11.63 7.17 35.98
C ASN A 154 -12.93 7.60 35.25
N GLN A 155 -13.41 6.81 34.29
CA GLN A 155 -14.67 7.12 33.59
C GLN A 155 -15.88 7.04 34.53
N ILE A 156 -15.93 6.00 35.38
CA ILE A 156 -17.01 5.83 36.37
C ILE A 156 -16.99 6.98 37.37
N LEU A 157 -15.81 7.35 37.88
CA LEU A 157 -15.63 8.44 38.82
C LEU A 157 -16.07 9.80 38.23
N ASN A 158 -15.76 10.04 36.96
CA ASN A 158 -16.18 11.27 36.28
C ASN A 158 -17.70 11.31 36.08
N ILE A 159 -18.33 10.20 35.71
CA ILE A 159 -19.79 10.10 35.59
C ILE A 159 -20.46 10.39 36.95
N ILE A 160 -19.97 9.79 38.04
CA ILE A 160 -20.49 10.01 39.39
C ILE A 160 -20.38 11.50 39.78
N LYS A 161 -19.24 12.15 39.50
CA LYS A 161 -19.07 13.60 39.77
C LYS A 161 -20.07 14.46 39.00
N ILE A 162 -20.33 14.14 37.74
CA ILE A 162 -21.30 14.87 36.90
C ILE A 162 -22.72 14.68 37.45
N ILE A 163 -23.11 13.43 37.78
CA ILE A 163 -24.42 13.15 38.37
C ILE A 163 -24.59 13.90 39.69
N PHE A 164 -23.59 13.85 40.55
CA PHE A 164 -23.61 14.55 41.85
C PHE A 164 -23.73 16.07 41.68
N GLY A 165 -22.95 16.66 40.76
CA GLY A 165 -23.06 18.08 40.42
C GLY A 165 -24.44 18.46 39.87
N SER A 166 -25.03 17.62 39.03
CA SER A 166 -26.37 17.82 38.48
C SER A 166 -27.45 17.78 39.58
N ILE A 167 -27.35 16.84 40.52
CA ILE A 167 -28.27 16.76 41.67
C ILE A 167 -28.17 18.04 42.52
N ILE A 168 -26.96 18.49 42.83
CA ILE A 168 -26.76 19.74 43.59
C ILE A 168 -27.36 20.94 42.85
N PHE A 169 -27.16 21.01 41.53
CA PHE A 169 -27.71 22.07 40.70
C PHE A 169 -29.25 22.06 40.71
N ILE A 170 -29.86 20.88 40.60
CA ILE A 170 -31.32 20.72 40.71
C ILE A 170 -31.80 21.18 42.10
N VAL A 171 -31.16 20.71 43.16
CA VAL A 171 -31.52 21.12 44.54
C VAL A 171 -31.41 22.63 44.71
N PHE A 172 -30.34 23.25 44.20
CA PHE A 172 -30.16 24.70 44.21
C PHE A 172 -31.28 25.44 43.46
N LEU A 173 -31.69 24.94 42.29
CA LEU A 173 -32.80 25.52 41.52
C LEU A 173 -34.12 25.49 42.32
N PHE A 174 -34.39 24.38 43.01
CA PHE A 174 -35.60 24.26 43.82
C PHE A 174 -35.56 25.08 45.12
N PHE A 175 -34.40 25.13 45.80
CA PHE A 175 -34.27 25.77 47.12
C PHE A 175 -33.87 27.24 47.09
N VAL A 176 -33.25 27.73 46.02
CA VAL A 176 -32.79 29.12 45.92
C VAL A 176 -33.54 29.86 44.82
N VAL A 177 -33.53 29.33 43.59
CA VAL A 177 -34.14 30.02 42.45
C VAL A 177 -35.66 30.07 42.57
N ARG A 178 -36.31 28.94 42.92
CA ARG A 178 -37.77 28.88 43.07
C ARG A 178 -38.32 29.84 44.14
N PRO A 179 -37.77 29.92 45.37
CA PRO A 179 -38.25 30.91 46.35
C PRO A 179 -37.85 32.34 45.99
N ALA A 180 -36.69 32.59 45.37
CA ALA A 180 -36.32 33.93 44.92
C ALA A 180 -37.35 34.48 43.93
N ILE A 181 -37.71 33.72 42.89
CA ILE A 181 -38.73 34.13 41.89
C ILE A 181 -40.10 34.34 42.56
N LYS A 182 -40.50 33.45 43.47
CA LYS A 182 -41.78 33.58 44.20
C LYS A 182 -41.84 34.84 45.06
N ASN A 183 -40.71 35.23 45.67
CA ASN A 183 -40.62 36.44 46.47
C ASN A 183 -40.70 37.72 45.62
N PHE A 184 -40.17 37.71 44.40
CA PHE A 184 -40.31 38.84 43.46
C PHE A 184 -41.69 38.88 42.76
N SER A 185 -42.34 37.73 42.56
CA SER A 185 -43.68 37.65 41.94
C SER A 185 -44.84 38.01 42.86
N ASN A 186 -44.60 38.11 44.18
CA ASN A 186 -45.61 38.58 45.14
C ASN A 186 -45.70 40.12 45.22
N GLN A 187 -45.04 40.84 44.31
CA GLN A 187 -45.32 42.25 44.05
C GLN A 187 -46.49 42.32 43.05
N PRO A 188 -47.66 42.88 43.39
CA PRO A 188 -48.81 42.89 42.51
C PRO A 188 -48.54 43.86 41.35
N GLY A 189 -48.04 43.32 40.24
CA GLY A 189 -47.63 44.10 39.08
C GLY A 189 -47.30 43.22 37.88
N ASN A 190 -48.36 42.78 37.19
CA ASN A 190 -48.37 42.39 35.78
C ASN A 190 -47.39 41.28 35.35
N ALA A 191 -47.82 40.02 35.46
CA ALA A 191 -47.16 38.88 34.84
C ALA A 191 -47.48 38.83 33.33
N GLY A 192 -46.50 39.23 32.51
CA GLY A 192 -46.52 39.09 31.05
C GLY A 192 -45.27 38.37 30.54
N THR A 193 -45.39 37.06 30.37
CA THR A 193 -44.85 36.24 29.27
C THR A 193 -43.35 36.37 28.91
N TRP A 194 -42.51 35.55 29.55
CA TRP A 194 -41.25 35.09 28.97
C TRP A 194 -41.38 33.62 28.57
N GLY A 195 -41.63 33.37 27.28
CA GLY A 195 -41.78 32.02 26.75
C GLY A 195 -42.32 32.03 25.34
N GLY A 196 -41.46 32.28 24.36
CA GLY A 196 -41.80 32.24 22.94
C GLY A 196 -40.61 32.68 22.10
N LYS A 197 -39.85 31.70 21.64
CA LYS A 197 -38.80 31.86 20.64
C LYS A 197 -39.47 32.39 19.37
N ASP A 198 -38.96 33.52 18.91
CA ASP A 198 -39.05 34.11 17.59
C ASP A 198 -39.84 33.30 16.53
N GLY A 199 -41.05 33.78 16.21
CA GLY A 199 -41.78 33.43 14.99
C GLY A 199 -42.93 32.44 15.14
N GLU A 200 -43.09 31.77 16.28
CA GLU A 200 -44.22 30.88 16.50
C GLU A 200 -45.35 31.57 17.27
N LEU A 201 -46.57 31.47 16.73
CA LEU A 201 -47.78 31.98 17.36
C LEU A 201 -48.08 31.14 18.60
N THR A 202 -48.24 31.78 19.75
CA THR A 202 -48.59 31.07 20.98
C THR A 202 -49.95 30.38 20.82
N ALA A 203 -50.17 29.25 21.50
CA ALA A 203 -51.45 28.53 21.41
C ALA A 203 -52.66 29.42 21.74
N ALA A 204 -52.47 30.45 22.58
CA ALA A 204 -53.47 31.46 22.89
C ALA A 204 -53.76 32.42 21.72
N GLU A 205 -52.76 32.75 20.89
CA GLU A 205 -52.92 33.55 19.67
C GLU A 205 -53.56 32.77 18.51
N ILE A 206 -53.28 31.47 18.41
CA ILE A 206 -53.91 30.59 17.41
C ILE A 206 -55.43 30.48 17.65
N SER A 207 -55.86 30.41 18.91
CA SER A 207 -57.30 30.43 19.25
C SER A 207 -57.95 31.79 18.96
N ARG A 208 -57.21 32.89 19.07
CA ARG A 208 -57.70 34.24 18.72
C ARG A 208 -57.80 34.45 17.21
N LEU A 209 -56.91 33.85 16.42
CA LEU A 209 -56.97 33.80 14.96
C LEU A 209 -58.23 33.09 14.45
N ASN A 210 -58.59 31.97 15.07
CA ASN A 210 -59.79 31.22 14.70
C ASN A 210 -61.10 31.94 15.08
N SER A 211 -61.00 33.00 15.90
CA SER A 211 -62.12 33.83 16.37
C SER A 211 -62.38 35.05 15.48
N GLY A 212 -61.62 35.25 14.39
CA GLY A 212 -61.93 36.24 13.35
C GLY A 212 -61.70 37.72 13.72
N ASP A 213 -60.80 38.01 14.66
CA ASP A 213 -60.52 39.38 15.10
C ASP A 213 -59.53 40.08 14.14
N SER A 214 -60.04 41.02 13.35
CA SER A 214 -59.35 41.71 12.23
C SER A 214 -58.24 42.68 12.66
N SER A 215 -58.16 42.97 13.96
CA SER A 215 -57.11 43.81 14.57
C SER A 215 -55.77 43.07 14.68
N SER A 216 -55.79 41.74 14.90
CA SER A 216 -54.60 40.90 15.08
C SER A 216 -53.79 40.67 13.78
N ILE A 217 -54.47 40.69 12.63
CA ILE A 217 -53.87 40.45 11.31
C ILE A 217 -52.86 41.56 10.95
N GLN A 218 -53.11 42.80 11.39
CA GLN A 218 -52.25 43.96 11.09
C GLN A 218 -50.96 43.95 11.92
N ASP A 219 -51.06 43.58 13.20
CA ASP A 219 -49.89 43.41 14.08
C ASP A 219 -49.01 42.22 13.67
N ILE A 220 -49.61 41.13 13.21
CA ILE A 220 -48.88 39.99 12.65
C ILE A 220 -48.18 40.39 11.35
N LYS A 221 -48.82 41.18 10.46
CA LYS A 221 -48.19 41.67 9.22
C LYS A 221 -47.03 42.64 9.49
N ALA A 222 -47.10 43.43 10.56
CA ALA A 222 -46.01 44.31 10.99
C ALA A 222 -44.83 43.53 11.58
N LYS A 223 -45.09 42.42 12.29
CA LYS A 223 -44.06 41.52 12.83
C LYS A 223 -43.50 40.52 11.81
N LEU A 224 -44.22 40.24 10.72
CA LEU A 224 -43.79 39.40 9.60
C LEU A 224 -43.09 40.18 8.48
N LYS A 225 -42.66 41.42 8.71
CA LYS A 225 -41.58 42.01 7.90
C LYS A 225 -40.28 41.39 8.40
N PRO A 226 -39.55 40.62 7.57
CA PRO A 226 -38.34 39.95 8.03
C PRO A 226 -37.37 41.01 8.57
N LYS A 227 -37.16 40.99 9.89
CA LYS A 227 -36.10 41.76 10.53
C LYS A 227 -34.81 41.19 9.95
N ARG A 228 -34.14 41.96 9.08
CA ARG A 228 -32.90 41.56 8.40
C ARG A 228 -31.96 40.93 9.44
N SER A 229 -31.85 39.61 9.37
CA SER A 229 -31.01 38.81 10.24
C SER A 229 -29.57 39.06 9.80
N GLY A 230 -28.81 39.81 10.59
CA GLY A 230 -27.38 39.95 10.36
C GLY A 230 -26.73 38.57 10.44
N LEU A 231 -26.01 38.20 9.39
CA LEU A 231 -25.30 36.92 9.30
C LEU A 231 -24.28 36.81 10.42
N THR A 232 -24.35 35.73 11.22
CA THR A 232 -23.36 35.44 12.25
C THR A 232 -22.18 34.67 11.62
N ALA A 233 -20.96 35.00 12.03
CA ALA A 233 -19.72 34.41 11.50
C ALA A 233 -19.68 32.86 11.62
N ASP A 234 -20.51 32.30 12.49
CA ASP A 234 -20.64 30.86 12.76
C ASP A 234 -21.30 30.08 11.60
N MET A 235 -22.12 30.75 10.77
CA MET A 235 -22.75 30.11 9.60
C MET A 235 -21.79 29.91 8.43
N LEU A 236 -20.64 30.59 8.44
CA LEU A 236 -19.61 30.47 7.41
C LEU A 236 -18.79 29.18 7.56
N ASP A 237 -18.65 28.67 8.80
CA ASP A 237 -17.82 27.50 9.10
C ASP A 237 -18.58 26.18 8.93
N THR A 238 -19.92 26.24 8.88
CA THR A 238 -20.80 25.07 8.70
C THR A 238 -21.09 24.77 7.21
N ALA A 239 -20.76 25.68 6.29
CA ALA A 239 -21.01 25.49 4.86
C ALA A 239 -19.93 24.62 4.22
N ASN A 240 -20.25 23.36 3.90
CA ASN A 240 -19.29 22.39 3.35
C ASN A 240 -19.16 22.43 1.81
N THR A 241 -20.13 22.95 1.06
CA THR A 241 -20.09 22.94 -0.41
C THR A 241 -19.58 24.27 -1.00
N TYR A 242 -18.94 24.21 -2.17
CA TYR A 242 -18.40 25.41 -2.84
C TYR A 242 -19.51 26.36 -3.28
N ASP A 243 -20.65 25.82 -3.75
CA ASP A 243 -21.78 26.62 -4.21
C ASP A 243 -22.44 27.39 -3.05
N ASP A 244 -22.53 26.79 -1.86
CA ASP A 244 -23.05 27.46 -0.65
C ASP A 244 -22.13 28.60 -0.20
N LYS A 245 -20.80 28.41 -0.29
CA LYS A 245 -19.82 29.46 0.02
C LYS A 245 -19.95 30.63 -0.95
N VAL A 246 -20.11 30.38 -2.24
CA VAL A 246 -20.28 31.43 -3.25
C VAL A 246 -21.60 32.18 -3.05
N ALA A 247 -22.68 31.48 -2.71
CA ALA A 247 -23.98 32.10 -2.41
C ALA A 247 -23.90 33.02 -1.17
N LEU A 248 -23.27 32.55 -0.09
CA LEU A 248 -23.04 33.34 1.13
C LEU A 248 -22.15 34.55 0.89
N VAL A 249 -21.08 34.42 0.10
CA VAL A 249 -20.22 35.56 -0.26
C VAL A 249 -20.99 36.59 -1.09
N ARG A 250 -21.81 36.16 -2.05
CA ARG A 250 -22.68 37.07 -2.83
C ARG A 250 -23.69 37.79 -1.93
N LEU A 251 -24.26 37.08 -0.95
CA LEU A 251 -25.17 37.66 0.03
C LEU A 251 -24.47 38.69 0.92
N LEU A 252 -23.27 38.38 1.41
CA LEU A 252 -22.48 39.27 2.28
C LEU A 252 -22.04 40.54 1.52
N VAL A 253 -21.68 40.42 0.24
CA VAL A 253 -21.40 41.57 -0.64
C VAL A 253 -22.64 42.44 -0.85
N ALA A 254 -23.83 41.83 -0.93
CA ALA A 254 -25.08 42.57 -1.04
C ALA A 254 -25.47 43.26 0.29
N GLU A 255 -25.10 42.70 1.43
CA GLU A 255 -25.41 43.24 2.77
C GLU A 255 -24.44 44.35 3.20
N ASP A 256 -23.12 44.21 2.97
CA ASP A 256 -22.12 45.22 3.32
C ASP A 256 -20.93 45.24 2.33
N SER A 257 -21.17 45.80 1.14
CA SER A 257 -20.16 45.95 0.09
C SER A 257 -18.97 46.84 0.51
N GLY A 258 -19.20 47.80 1.42
CA GLY A 258 -18.17 48.72 1.89
C GLY A 258 -17.09 48.03 2.72
N ARG A 259 -17.49 47.12 3.63
CA ARG A 259 -16.53 46.32 4.42
C ARG A 259 -15.73 45.37 3.55
N VAL A 260 -16.37 44.69 2.59
CA VAL A 260 -15.68 43.75 1.68
C VAL A 260 -14.67 44.50 0.78
N ALA A 261 -15.03 45.67 0.26
CA ALA A 261 -14.14 46.48 -0.56
C ALA A 261 -12.90 46.95 0.23
N ASN A 262 -13.04 47.28 1.51
CA ASN A 262 -11.90 47.66 2.36
C ASN A 262 -10.93 46.50 2.62
N VAL A 263 -11.44 45.28 2.78
CA VAL A 263 -10.62 44.07 2.93
C VAL A 263 -9.87 43.77 1.62
N LEU A 264 -10.56 43.79 0.47
CA LEU A 264 -9.93 43.61 -0.84
C LEU A 264 -8.87 44.69 -1.12
N LYS A 265 -9.17 45.95 -0.79
CA LYS A 265 -8.21 47.07 -0.89
C LYS A 265 -6.96 46.85 -0.03
N LYS A 266 -7.11 46.28 1.18
CA LYS A 266 -5.99 45.93 2.08
C LYS A 266 -5.18 44.74 1.59
N MET A 267 -5.78 43.82 0.81
CA MET A 267 -5.04 42.70 0.22
C MET A 267 -4.26 43.07 -1.05
N ILE A 268 -4.69 44.12 -1.77
CA ILE A 268 -4.04 44.58 -3.01
C ILE A 268 -2.91 45.57 -2.75
N ARG A 269 -2.93 46.27 -1.61
CA ARG A 269 -1.82 47.12 -1.16
C ARG A 269 -1.07 46.39 -0.06
N PRO A 270 0.13 45.84 -0.32
CA PRO A 270 0.95 45.24 0.73
C PRO A 270 1.36 46.26 1.79
#